data_AF-A0A380XQ98-F1
#
_entry.id   AF-A0A380XQ98-F1
#
_cell.length_a   1.000
_cell.length_b   1.000
_cell.length_c   1.000
_cell.angle_alpha   90.00
_cell.angle_beta   90.00
_cell.angle_gamma   90.00
#
_symmetry.space_group_name_H-M   'P 1'
#
loop_
_entity.id
_entity.type
_entity.pdbx_description
1 polymer ?
#
loop_
_entity_poly.entity_id
_entity_poly.type
_entity_poly.pdbx_seq_one_letter_code
_entity_poly.pdbx_strand_id
1 'polypeptide(L)' 'MKEVTEKRYCEVCGKETVHIAREDALEIEYICMECNHEEDIIKSFF' A
#
# COMPACT_ATOMS: atom_id res chain seq x y z
N MET A 1 -11.49 -0.07 7.91
CA MET A 1 -10.27 -0.70 8.41
C MET A 1 -10.23 -2.20 8.06
N LYS A 2 -9.99 -2.50 6.78
CA LYS A 2 -9.48 -3.80 6.36
C LYS A 2 -8.01 -3.61 6.04
N GLU A 3 -7.15 -4.33 6.74
CA GLU A 3 -5.72 -4.35 6.48
C GLU A 3 -5.41 -5.66 5.77
N VAL A 4 -4.90 -5.58 4.54
CA VAL A 4 -4.50 -6.74 3.76
C VAL A 4 -3.04 -6.61 3.37
N THR A 5 -2.26 -7.64 3.65
CA THR A 5 -0.87 -7.70 3.21
C THR A 5 -0.81 -8.38 1.86
N GLU A 6 -0.29 -7.68 0.85
CA GLU A 6 -0.06 -8.21 -0.49
C GLU A 6 1.42 -8.10 -0.86
N LYS A 7 1.91 -9.03 -1.69
CA LYS A 7 3.27 -8.93 -2.22
C LYS A 7 3.22 -8.08 -3.48
N ARG A 8 3.95 -6.96 -3.48
CA ARG A 8 4.05 -6.03 -4.60
C ARG A 8 5.51 -5.76 -4.89
N TYR A 9 5.81 -5.48 -6.15
CA TYR A 9 7.14 -4.99 -6.50
C TYR A 9 7.29 -3.58 -5.95
N CYS A 10 8.28 -3.36 -5.10
CA CYS A 10 8.58 -2.03 -4.60
C CYS A 10 9.63 -1.40 -5.51
N GLU A 11 9.28 -0.27 -6.14
CA GLU A 11 10.19 0.50 -7.00
C GLU A 11 11.37 1.06 -6.19
N VAL A 12 11.20 1.30 -4.89
CA VAL A 12 12.26 1.76 -3.98
C VAL A 12 13.23 0.64 -3.62
N CYS A 13 12.74 -0.57 -3.35
CA CYS A 13 13.59 -1.72 -3.01
C CYS A 13 14.18 -2.42 -4.24
N GLY A 14 13.58 -2.23 -5.42
CA GLY A 14 13.97 -2.91 -6.65
C GLY A 14 13.69 -4.42 -6.65
N LYS A 15 12.80 -4.89 -5.78
CA LYS A 15 12.43 -6.32 -5.61
C LYS A 15 10.98 -6.47 -5.18
N GLU A 16 10.47 -7.69 -5.27
CA GLU A 16 9.16 -8.06 -4.72
C GLU A 16 9.20 -8.08 -3.19
N THR A 17 8.43 -7.19 -2.59
CA THR A 17 8.37 -7.00 -1.14
C THR A 17 6.92 -7.10 -0.65
N VAL A 18 6.74 -7.22 0.66
CA VAL A 18 5.40 -7.24 1.25
C VAL A 18 4.94 -5.79 1.46
N HIS A 19 3.75 -5.46 0.98
CA HIS A 19 3.09 -4.18 1.21
C HIS A 19 1.86 -4.41 2.08
N ILE A 20 1.60 -3.49 3.01
CA ILE A 20 0.38 -3.43 3.80
C ILE A 20 -0.56 -2.48 3.08
N ALA A 21 -1.62 -3.01 2.49
CA ALA A 21 -2.73 -2.22 1.98
C ALA A 21 -3.74 -1.99 3.11
N ARG A 22 -3.86 -0.75 3.56
CA ARG A 22 -4.90 -0.30 4.49
C ARG A 22 -6.00 0.36 3.69
N GLU A 23 -7.13 -0.33 3.58
CA GLU A 23 -8.30 0.23 2.92
C GLU A 23 -9.30 0.74 3.96
N ASP A 24 -9.62 2.03 3.81
CA ASP A 24 -10.71 2.69 4.51
C ASP A 24 -11.76 3.23 3.53
N ALA A 25 -12.79 3.88 4.07
CA ALA A 25 -13.94 4.31 3.28
C ALA A 25 -13.60 5.38 2.24
N LEU A 26 -12.47 6.07 2.36
CA LEU A 26 -12.09 7.23 1.53
C LEU A 26 -10.79 7.00 0.75
N GLU A 27 -9.88 6.17 1.25
CA GLU A 27 -8.53 6.00 0.72
C GLU A 27 -8.00 4.57 0.94
N ILE A 28 -6.99 4.21 0.15
CA ILE A 28 -6.23 2.98 0.28
C ILE A 28 -4.75 3.36 0.43
N GLU A 29 -4.16 3.11 1.59
CA GLU A 29 -2.73 3.34 1.85
C GLU A 29 -1.97 2.05 1.58
N TYR A 30 -0.87 2.10 0.84
CA TYR A 30 0.02 0.96 0.56
C TYR A 30 1.39 1.21 1.18
N ILE A 31 1.76 0.44 2.19
CA ILE A 31 3.01 0.64 2.93
C ILE A 31 3.96 -0.54 2.69
N CYS A 32 5.09 -0.31 2.04
CA CYS A 32 6.12 -1.34 1.87
C CYS A 32 6.78 -1.69 3.21
N MET A 33 6.74 -2.95 3.62
CA MET A 33 7.32 -3.44 4.88
C MET A 33 8.86 -3.44 4.90
N GLU A 34 9.54 -3.30 3.76
CA GLU A 34 11.01 -3.29 3.71
C GLU A 34 11.61 -1.89 3.73
N CYS A 35 11.04 -0.95 2.98
CA CYS A 35 11.54 0.44 2.94
C CYS A 35 10.63 1.46 3.64
N ASN A 36 9.47 1.03 4.15
CA ASN A 36 8.42 1.90 4.68
C ASN A 36 7.97 2.98 3.69
N HIS A 37 8.05 2.71 2.38
CA HIS A 37 7.47 3.60 1.38
C HIS A 37 5.95 3.51 1.45
N GLU A 38 5.31 4.65 1.70
CA GLU A 38 3.86 4.84 1.79
C GLU A 38 3.33 5.41 0.46
N GLU A 39 2.30 4.78 -0.08
CA GLU A 39 1.59 5.18 -1.30
C GLU A 39 0.09 5.27 -0.99
N ASP A 40 -0.47 6.48 -0.99
CA ASP A 40 -1.88 6.70 -0.67
C ASP A 40 -2.71 6.90 -1.94
N ILE A 41 -3.72 6.06 -2.12
CA ILE A 41 -4.67 6.12 -3.22
C ILE A 41 -6.01 6.64 -2.70
N ILE A 42 -6.33 7.88 -3.02
CA ILE A 42 -7.63 8.48 -2.69
C ILE A 42 -8.69 7.87 -3.60
N LYS A 43 -9.70 7.22 -3.02
CA LYS A 43 -10.90 6.81 -3.78
C LYS A 43 -11.69 8.07 -4.10
N SER A 44 -11.60 8.54 -5.35
CA SER A 44 -12.48 9.60 -5.84
C SER A 44 -13.91 9.07 -5.93
N PHE A 45 -14.71 9.31 -4.89
CA PHE A 45 -16.17 9.23 -4.93
C PHE A 45 -16.70 10.48 -5.65
N PHE A 46 -16.69 10.45 -6.98
CA PHE A 46 -17.47 11.38 -7.81
C PHE A 46 -18.75 10.70 -8.29
#